data_AF-A0A6J4SUT0-F1
#
_entry.id   AF-A0A6J4SUT0-F1
#
_cell.length_a   1.000
_cell.length_b   1.000
_cell.length_c   1.000
_cell.angle_alpha   90.00
_cell.angle_beta   90.00
_cell.angle_gamma   90.00
#
_symmetry.space_group_name_H-M   'P 1'
#
loop_
_entity.id
_entity.type
_entity.pdbx_description
1 polymer ?
#
loop_
_entity_poly.entity_id
_entity_poly.type
_entity_poly.pdbx_seq_one_letter_code
_entity_poly.pdbx_strand_id
1 'polypeptide(L)'
;MRISRGLAVVRWSQLGFGRTASTSASQSTPRNLFGVKDGTNNIRAEDGGAMDRYVWVPAEDEPSWMAGGTYLVARRIRMLIEVWDRVSLGEQEASIGRHKYSGAPIGEEDEFDAVDLEAKDETGEPLIAPDAHVRLARQSEQEKILRRGYSFTDGFDAERGQLDAGLFFVSFQRDPHRQFVPLQERLAANDRLNEYIRHTASALFACPPGVRQGGYVGEALFAQP
;
A
#
# COMPACT_ATOMS: atom_id res chain seq x y z
N MET A 1 26.45 -2.59 -4.05
CA MET A 1 27.18 -1.81 -3.03
C MET A 1 28.64 -1.56 -3.43
N ARG A 2 28.89 -0.94 -4.60
CA ARG A 2 30.27 -0.56 -5.01
C ARG A 2 30.55 0.92 -4.75
N ILE A 3 29.58 1.79 -5.03
CA ILE A 3 29.70 3.25 -4.89
C ILE A 3 29.72 3.72 -3.42
N SER A 4 29.10 2.96 -2.50
CA SER A 4 28.98 3.33 -1.08
C SER A 4 30.10 2.79 -0.17
N ARG A 5 31.14 2.15 -0.73
CA ARG A 5 32.19 1.49 0.05
C ARG A 5 32.92 2.52 0.92
N GLY A 6 33.00 2.25 2.23
CA GLY A 6 33.64 3.14 3.21
C GLY A 6 32.77 4.30 3.68
N LEU A 7 31.59 4.50 3.10
CA LEU A 7 30.64 5.57 3.46
C LEU A 7 29.36 5.03 4.12
N ALA A 8 28.91 3.83 3.74
CA ALA A 8 27.72 3.21 4.31
C ALA A 8 27.80 1.67 4.32
N VAL A 9 27.01 1.06 5.20
CA VAL A 9 26.85 -0.41 5.32
C VAL A 9 25.41 -0.83 5.02
N VAL A 10 25.21 -2.05 4.50
CA VAL A 10 23.88 -2.61 4.29
C VAL A 10 23.23 -2.86 5.65
N ARG A 11 22.09 -2.22 5.93
CA ARG A 11 21.29 -2.55 7.12
C ARG A 11 20.34 -3.72 6.86
N TRP A 12 19.70 -3.72 5.70
CA TRP A 12 18.80 -4.78 5.23
C TRP A 12 18.68 -4.70 3.71
N SER A 13 18.19 -5.78 3.09
CA SER A 13 17.82 -5.85 1.68
C SER A 13 16.54 -6.68 1.57
N GLN A 14 15.52 -6.14 0.91
CA GLN A 14 14.30 -6.87 0.59
C GLN A 14 14.22 -7.04 -0.91
N LEU A 15 14.14 -8.29 -1.36
CA LEU A 15 13.84 -8.61 -2.75
C LEU A 15 12.33 -8.72 -2.91
N GLY A 16 11.82 -8.26 -4.04
CA GLY A 16 10.43 -8.37 -4.41
C GLY A 16 10.28 -8.61 -5.90
N PHE A 17 9.16 -9.19 -6.29
CA PHE A 17 8.83 -9.49 -7.67
C PHE A 17 7.38 -9.10 -7.97
N GLY A 18 7.07 -9.07 -9.27
CA GLY A 18 5.76 -8.66 -9.75
C GLY A 18 5.44 -7.22 -9.37
N ARG A 19 4.14 -6.91 -9.36
CA ARG A 19 3.57 -5.67 -8.84
C ARG A 19 2.33 -6.03 -8.07
N THR A 20 2.02 -5.30 -7.01
CA THR A 20 0.76 -5.44 -6.27
C THR A 20 -0.03 -4.13 -6.27
N ALA A 21 0.27 -3.24 -7.22
CA ALA A 21 -0.53 -2.06 -7.48
C ALA A 21 -0.43 -1.62 -8.94
N SER A 22 -1.55 -1.15 -9.50
CA SER A 22 -1.56 -0.39 -10.75
C SER A 22 -1.28 1.09 -10.43
N THR A 23 -0.39 1.72 -11.20
CA THR A 23 -0.01 3.15 -11.01
C THR A 23 -0.35 4.00 -12.24
N SER A 24 -0.95 3.39 -13.26
CA SER A 24 -1.30 4.01 -14.53
C SER A 24 -2.57 3.37 -15.10
N ALA A 25 -3.40 4.16 -15.79
CA ALA A 25 -4.63 3.67 -16.41
C ALA A 25 -4.39 2.60 -17.49
N SER A 26 -3.20 2.52 -18.08
CA SER A 26 -2.87 1.53 -19.12
C SER A 26 -2.46 0.16 -18.57
N GLN A 27 -2.43 -0.01 -17.24
CA GLN A 27 -1.97 -1.23 -16.57
C GLN A 27 -3.17 -2.03 -16.06
N SER A 28 -3.23 -3.31 -16.41
CA SER A 28 -4.16 -4.26 -15.78
C SER A 28 -3.81 -4.41 -14.30
N THR A 29 -4.82 -4.42 -13.42
CA THR A 29 -4.60 -4.62 -11.99
C THR A 29 -4.01 -6.00 -11.71
N PRO A 30 -2.81 -6.07 -11.08
CA PRO A 30 -2.18 -7.35 -10.77
C PRO A 30 -2.89 -8.06 -9.61
N ARG A 31 -2.54 -9.33 -9.40
CA ARG A 31 -2.96 -10.08 -8.20
C ARG A 31 -1.80 -10.21 -7.22
N ASN A 32 -2.10 -10.15 -5.93
CA ASN A 32 -1.14 -10.48 -4.88
C ASN A 32 -1.19 -12.00 -4.56
N LEU A 33 -0.42 -12.45 -3.56
CA LEU A 33 -0.30 -13.87 -3.23
C LEU A 33 -1.54 -14.49 -2.57
N PHE A 34 -2.49 -13.68 -2.08
CA PHE A 34 -3.83 -14.16 -1.71
C PHE A 34 -4.74 -14.37 -2.92
N GLY A 35 -4.26 -14.04 -4.12
CA GLY A 35 -5.00 -14.16 -5.37
C GLY A 35 -6.03 -13.04 -5.58
N VAL A 36 -6.06 -12.01 -4.73
CA VAL A 36 -6.96 -10.86 -4.89
C VAL A 36 -6.34 -9.80 -5.79
N LYS A 37 -7.16 -9.08 -6.55
CA LYS A 37 -6.70 -7.93 -7.34
C LYS A 37 -6.23 -6.82 -6.39
N ASP A 38 -5.03 -6.30 -6.61
CA ASP A 38 -4.41 -5.31 -5.74
C ASP A 38 -3.94 -4.09 -6.55
N GLY A 39 -4.50 -2.93 -6.23
CA GLY A 39 -4.22 -1.66 -6.91
C GLY A 39 -5.38 -1.00 -7.64
N THR A 40 -6.60 -1.54 -7.56
CA THR A 40 -7.79 -1.02 -8.27
C THR A 40 -8.06 0.46 -8.00
N ASN A 41 -8.23 0.83 -6.72
CA ASN A 41 -8.50 2.21 -6.30
C ASN A 41 -7.22 2.91 -5.80
N ASN A 42 -6.20 2.96 -6.64
CA ASN A 42 -4.95 3.65 -6.34
C ASN A 42 -4.93 5.06 -6.93
N ILE A 43 -4.04 5.93 -6.43
CA ILE A 43 -3.70 7.18 -7.11
C ILE A 43 -3.03 6.82 -8.44
N ARG A 44 -3.50 7.42 -9.54
CA ARG A 44 -2.94 7.23 -10.87
C ARG A 44 -1.94 8.33 -11.16
N ALA A 45 -0.82 7.99 -11.79
CA ALA A 45 0.22 8.97 -12.12
C ALA A 45 -0.28 10.07 -13.07
N GLU A 46 -1.31 9.77 -13.88
CA GLU A 46 -1.93 10.73 -14.79
C GLU A 46 -2.86 11.73 -14.07
N ASP A 47 -3.28 11.44 -12.84
CA ASP A 47 -4.10 12.34 -12.02
C ASP A 47 -3.21 13.35 -11.29
N GLY A 48 -2.78 14.39 -12.03
CA GLY A 48 -1.92 15.45 -11.50
C GLY A 48 -2.50 16.12 -10.25
N GLY A 49 -3.82 16.32 -10.21
CA GLY A 49 -4.49 16.93 -9.05
C GLY A 49 -4.41 16.07 -7.79
N ALA A 50 -4.60 14.75 -7.91
CA ALA A 50 -4.40 13.83 -6.79
C ALA A 50 -2.92 13.69 -6.42
N MET A 51 -2.01 13.66 -7.39
CA MET A 51 -0.57 13.60 -7.14
C MET A 51 -0.07 14.82 -6.34
N ASP A 52 -0.45 16.03 -6.76
CA ASP A 52 -0.07 17.28 -6.07
C ASP A 52 -0.71 17.39 -4.68
N ARG A 53 -1.93 16.88 -4.52
CA ARG A 53 -2.64 16.93 -3.24
C ARG A 53 -2.09 15.94 -2.23
N TYR A 54 -1.82 14.71 -2.65
CA TYR A 54 -1.61 13.58 -1.73
C TYR A 54 -0.22 12.99 -1.75
N VAL A 55 0.59 13.21 -2.80
CA VAL A 55 1.88 12.53 -2.98
C VAL A 55 3.05 13.49 -2.85
N TRP A 56 3.01 14.61 -3.57
CA TRP A 56 4.11 15.57 -3.61
C TRP A 56 4.05 16.57 -2.45
N VAL A 57 5.20 16.83 -1.85
CA VAL A 57 5.38 17.92 -0.88
C VAL A 57 5.46 19.24 -1.66
N PRO A 58 4.56 20.21 -1.43
CA PRO A 58 4.60 21.48 -2.14
C PRO A 58 5.66 22.41 -1.54
N ALA A 59 5.92 23.53 -2.20
CA ALA A 59 7.02 24.43 -1.83
C ALA A 59 6.77 25.22 -0.54
N GLU A 60 5.51 25.39 -0.15
CA GLU A 60 5.10 26.06 1.09
C GLU A 60 5.22 25.19 2.35
N ASP A 61 5.41 23.87 2.19
CA ASP A 61 5.60 22.96 3.31
C ASP A 61 7.07 22.95 3.77
N GLU A 62 7.25 22.73 5.07
CA GLU A 62 8.58 22.52 5.66
C GLU A 62 8.90 21.01 5.80
N PRO A 63 10.18 20.61 5.70
CA PRO A 63 11.33 21.47 5.42
C PRO A 63 11.47 21.79 3.92
N SER A 64 11.91 23.01 3.58
CA SER A 64 12.03 23.46 2.17
C SER A 64 12.82 22.53 1.22
N TRP A 65 13.79 21.75 1.72
CA TRP A 65 14.53 20.79 0.90
C TRP A 65 13.68 19.62 0.38
N MET A 66 12.48 19.42 0.95
CA MET A 66 11.51 18.42 0.53
C MET A 66 10.56 18.92 -0.57
N ALA A 67 10.60 20.19 -0.96
CA ALA A 67 9.72 20.71 -2.02
C ALA A 67 9.88 19.91 -3.33
N GLY A 68 8.78 19.29 -3.80
CA GLY A 68 8.73 18.37 -4.94
C GLY A 68 9.15 16.93 -4.62
N GLY A 69 9.42 16.61 -3.35
CA GLY A 69 9.69 15.29 -2.82
C GLY A 69 8.43 14.58 -2.31
N THR A 70 8.60 13.47 -1.61
CA THR A 70 7.51 12.66 -1.02
C THR A 70 8.03 11.83 0.15
N TYR A 71 7.15 11.29 0.99
CA TYR A 71 7.53 10.35 2.05
C TYR A 71 7.16 8.93 1.66
N LEU A 72 8.12 8.01 1.81
CA LEU A 72 7.95 6.60 1.54
C LEU A 72 7.77 5.84 2.85
N VAL A 73 6.69 5.07 2.97
CA VAL A 73 6.56 4.03 4.00
C VAL A 73 6.78 2.66 3.37
N ALA A 74 7.66 1.86 3.97
CA ALA A 74 7.90 0.48 3.60
C ALA A 74 7.47 -0.44 4.74
N ARG A 75 6.67 -1.47 4.43
CA ARG A 75 6.23 -2.49 5.38
C ARG A 75 6.47 -3.86 4.76
N ARG A 76 7.15 -4.74 5.49
CA ARG A 76 7.17 -6.17 5.16
C ARG A 76 5.98 -6.81 5.83
N ILE A 77 5.03 -7.29 5.02
CA ILE A 77 3.78 -7.87 5.48
C ILE A 77 3.78 -9.33 5.06
N ARG A 78 4.01 -10.23 6.00
CA ARG A 78 3.88 -11.67 5.78
C ARG A 78 2.40 -12.01 5.61
N MET A 79 2.11 -12.80 4.59
CA MET A 79 0.79 -13.35 4.32
C MET A 79 0.77 -14.80 4.83
N LEU A 80 -0.19 -15.13 5.69
CA LEU A 80 -0.40 -16.48 6.20
C LEU A 80 -1.19 -17.30 5.17
N ILE A 81 -0.54 -17.59 4.04
CA ILE A 81 -1.17 -18.16 2.84
C ILE A 81 -1.85 -19.50 3.13
N GLU A 82 -1.24 -20.37 3.92
CA GLU A 82 -1.80 -21.68 4.26
C GLU A 82 -3.06 -21.59 5.14
N VAL A 83 -3.18 -20.52 5.93
CA VAL A 83 -4.39 -20.22 6.70
C VAL A 83 -5.44 -19.67 5.75
N TRP A 84 -5.07 -18.69 4.92
CA TRP A 84 -5.95 -18.06 3.94
C TRP A 84 -6.57 -19.06 2.96
N ASP A 85 -5.79 -20.01 2.44
CA ASP A 85 -6.25 -21.01 1.47
C ASP A 85 -7.29 -21.99 2.04
N ARG A 86 -7.44 -22.05 3.36
CA ARG A 86 -8.47 -22.87 4.04
C ARG A 86 -9.76 -22.11 4.33
N VAL A 87 -9.74 -20.78 4.20
CA VAL A 87 -10.89 -19.91 4.40
C VAL A 87 -11.83 -20.03 3.20
N SER A 88 -13.14 -20.02 3.44
CA SER A 88 -14.11 -20.09 2.35
C SER A 88 -14.02 -18.85 1.45
N LEU A 89 -14.39 -18.98 0.17
CA LEU A 89 -14.35 -17.84 -0.75
C LEU A 89 -15.18 -16.65 -0.23
N GLY A 90 -16.37 -16.93 0.33
CA GLY A 90 -17.24 -15.89 0.90
C GLY A 90 -16.58 -15.14 2.05
N GLU A 91 -15.88 -15.82 2.95
CA GLU A 91 -15.14 -15.18 4.05
C GLU A 91 -13.93 -14.40 3.55
N GLN A 92 -13.22 -14.89 2.53
CA GLN A 92 -12.13 -14.15 1.89
C GLN A 92 -12.64 -12.84 1.27
N GLU A 93 -13.74 -12.91 0.52
CA GLU A 93 -14.38 -11.76 -0.12
C GLU A 93 -14.96 -10.79 0.91
N ALA A 94 -15.58 -11.27 1.98
CA ALA A 94 -16.08 -10.46 3.08
C ALA A 94 -14.94 -9.75 3.85
N SER A 95 -13.80 -10.41 4.05
CA SER A 95 -12.62 -9.82 4.70
C SER A 95 -12.04 -8.67 3.89
N ILE A 96 -12.06 -8.78 2.56
CA ILE A 96 -11.54 -7.73 1.66
C ILE A 96 -12.60 -6.65 1.38
N GLY A 97 -13.87 -7.03 1.23
CA GLY A 97 -14.96 -6.18 0.73
C GLY A 97 -15.03 -6.11 -0.81
N ARG A 98 -14.44 -7.07 -1.52
CA ARG A 98 -14.46 -7.17 -3.00
C ARG A 98 -14.50 -8.63 -3.45
N HIS A 99 -15.13 -8.87 -4.59
CA HIS A 99 -15.11 -10.15 -5.27
C HIS A 99 -13.69 -10.52 -5.71
N LYS A 100 -13.25 -11.74 -5.40
CA LYS A 100 -11.88 -12.19 -5.67
C LYS A 100 -11.61 -12.28 -7.17
N TYR A 101 -12.57 -12.76 -7.96
CA TYR A 101 -12.38 -12.96 -9.39
C TYR A 101 -12.47 -11.63 -10.18
N SER A 102 -13.61 -10.96 -10.16
CA SER A 102 -13.83 -9.71 -10.90
C SER A 102 -13.03 -8.54 -10.31
N GLY A 103 -12.86 -8.51 -9.00
CA GLY A 103 -12.32 -7.36 -8.26
C GLY A 103 -13.37 -6.31 -7.93
N ALA A 104 -14.64 -6.51 -8.31
CA ALA A 104 -15.72 -5.58 -8.04
C ALA A 104 -15.99 -5.44 -6.52
N PRO A 105 -16.44 -4.28 -6.03
CA PRO A 105 -17.05 -4.16 -4.72
C PRO A 105 -18.16 -5.22 -4.52
N ILE A 106 -18.35 -5.71 -3.29
CA ILE A 106 -19.47 -6.63 -3.02
C ILE A 106 -20.78 -5.88 -3.27
N GLY A 107 -21.64 -6.46 -4.12
CA GLY A 107 -22.88 -5.84 -4.59
C GLY A 107 -22.80 -5.23 -5.99
N GLU A 108 -21.60 -5.17 -6.58
CA GLU A 108 -21.33 -4.59 -7.90
C GLU A 108 -20.74 -5.63 -8.87
N GLU A 109 -20.67 -5.32 -10.16
CA GLU A 109 -20.26 -6.26 -11.20
C GLU A 109 -18.83 -6.02 -11.72
N ASP A 110 -18.45 -4.76 -11.90
CA ASP A 110 -17.19 -4.36 -12.52
C ASP A 110 -16.13 -3.92 -11.50
N GLU A 111 -14.86 -4.18 -11.81
CA GLU A 111 -13.72 -3.90 -10.92
C GLU A 111 -13.70 -2.43 -10.45
N PHE A 112 -14.01 -1.51 -11.36
CA PHE A 112 -13.90 -0.07 -11.14
C PHE A 112 -15.20 0.58 -10.70
N ASP A 113 -16.24 -0.20 -10.40
CA ASP A 113 -17.46 0.32 -9.81
C ASP A 113 -17.17 0.98 -8.46
N ALA A 114 -18.00 1.99 -8.16
CA ALA A 114 -17.88 2.74 -6.93
C ALA A 114 -18.15 1.81 -5.74
N VAL A 115 -17.38 1.99 -4.66
CA VAL A 115 -17.65 1.27 -3.42
C VAL A 115 -18.81 1.97 -2.72
N ASP A 116 -19.99 1.35 -2.71
CA ASP A 116 -21.13 1.81 -1.92
C ASP A 116 -21.06 1.25 -0.50
N LEU A 117 -20.79 2.12 0.48
CA LEU A 117 -20.69 1.76 1.89
C LEU A 117 -22.04 1.77 2.61
N GLU A 118 -23.08 2.31 1.98
CA GLU A 118 -24.44 2.41 2.51
C GLU A 118 -25.35 1.29 2.00
N ALA A 119 -24.91 0.55 0.97
CA ALA A 119 -25.63 -0.59 0.43
C ALA A 119 -25.84 -1.69 1.48
N LYS A 120 -27.04 -2.25 1.49
CA LYS A 120 -27.51 -3.26 2.45
C LYS A 120 -28.14 -4.45 1.76
N ASP A 121 -28.07 -5.61 2.40
CA ASP A 121 -28.78 -6.81 1.96
C ASP A 121 -30.28 -6.77 2.31
N GLU A 122 -30.99 -7.84 1.95
CA GLU A 122 -32.42 -8.01 2.23
C GLU A 122 -32.77 -8.03 3.72
N THR A 123 -31.78 -8.33 4.59
CA THR A 123 -31.94 -8.35 6.05
C THR A 123 -31.66 -6.98 6.69
N GLY A 124 -31.16 -6.03 5.91
CA GLY A 124 -30.80 -4.68 6.36
C GLY A 124 -29.37 -4.54 6.87
N GLU A 125 -28.56 -5.60 6.75
CA GLU A 125 -27.14 -5.59 7.12
C GLU A 125 -26.28 -5.01 5.99
N PRO A 126 -25.15 -4.34 6.29
CA PRO A 126 -24.28 -3.77 5.26
C PRO A 126 -23.70 -4.84 4.32
N LEU A 127 -23.79 -4.65 3.00
CA LEU A 127 -23.19 -5.58 2.01
C LEU A 127 -21.68 -5.71 2.19
N ILE A 128 -21.01 -4.58 2.43
CA ILE A 128 -19.60 -4.54 2.78
C ILE A 128 -19.49 -4.45 4.30
N ALA A 129 -18.99 -5.52 4.93
CA ALA A 129 -18.90 -5.62 6.38
C ALA A 129 -18.19 -4.41 7.03
N PRO A 130 -18.58 -3.98 8.25
CA PRO A 130 -17.97 -2.86 8.96
C PRO A 130 -16.45 -2.95 9.14
N ASP A 131 -15.94 -4.18 9.25
CA ASP A 131 -14.54 -4.55 9.45
C ASP A 131 -13.83 -5.00 8.16
N ALA A 132 -14.48 -4.87 6.99
CA ALA A 132 -13.87 -5.19 5.71
C ALA A 132 -12.73 -4.21 5.36
N HIS A 133 -11.62 -4.76 4.85
CA HIS A 133 -10.41 -4.00 4.53
C HIS A 133 -10.69 -2.76 3.67
N VAL A 134 -11.46 -2.90 2.57
CA VAL A 134 -11.77 -1.79 1.67
C VAL A 134 -12.61 -0.70 2.33
N ARG A 135 -13.56 -1.06 3.21
CA ARG A 135 -14.38 -0.07 3.94
C ARG A 135 -13.47 0.75 4.85
N LEU A 136 -12.68 0.07 5.67
CA LEU A 136 -11.75 0.74 6.60
C LEU A 136 -10.71 1.54 5.83
N ALA A 137 -10.20 1.08 4.70
CA ALA A 137 -9.22 1.83 3.92
C ALA A 137 -9.77 3.09 3.25
N ARG A 138 -11.11 3.23 3.11
CA ARG A 138 -11.77 4.31 2.36
C ARG A 138 -12.54 5.33 3.22
N GLN A 139 -12.51 5.23 4.55
CA GLN A 139 -13.34 6.09 5.39
C GLN A 139 -13.02 7.59 5.32
N SER A 140 -11.84 7.98 4.79
CA SER A 140 -11.42 9.37 4.70
C SER A 140 -10.88 9.71 3.32
N GLU A 141 -11.42 10.76 2.72
CA GLU A 141 -10.92 11.34 1.48
C GLU A 141 -9.60 12.12 1.68
N GLN A 142 -9.17 12.34 2.92
CA GLN A 142 -7.92 13.04 3.25
C GLN A 142 -6.73 12.09 3.38
N GLU A 143 -6.97 10.78 3.57
CA GLU A 143 -5.96 9.78 3.93
C GLU A 143 -5.46 8.95 2.73
N LYS A 144 -5.59 9.47 1.51
CA LYS A 144 -5.19 8.73 0.29
C LYS A 144 -3.67 8.61 0.20
N ILE A 145 -3.19 7.45 -0.24
CA ILE A 145 -1.77 7.17 -0.44
C ILE A 145 -1.56 6.50 -1.80
N LEU A 146 -0.41 6.73 -2.43
CA LEU A 146 -0.01 6.03 -3.65
C LEU A 146 0.66 4.71 -3.27
N ARG A 147 -0.03 3.59 -3.47
CA ARG A 147 0.50 2.24 -3.18
C ARG A 147 1.32 1.72 -4.36
N ARG A 148 2.47 1.13 -4.08
CA ARG A 148 3.38 0.58 -5.11
C ARG A 148 4.20 -0.59 -4.56
N GLY A 149 3.50 -1.57 -4.00
CA GLY A 149 4.13 -2.74 -3.41
C GLY A 149 4.59 -3.80 -4.41
N TYR A 150 5.31 -4.77 -3.87
CA TYR A 150 5.83 -5.95 -4.57
C TYR A 150 5.52 -7.20 -3.75
N SER A 151 5.29 -8.34 -4.41
CA SER A 151 5.25 -9.62 -3.70
C SER A 151 6.66 -10.06 -3.32
N PHE A 152 6.81 -10.84 -2.26
CA PHE A 152 8.09 -11.49 -1.92
C PHE A 152 7.87 -12.94 -1.52
N THR A 153 8.91 -13.74 -1.67
CA THR A 153 9.02 -15.14 -1.21
C THR A 153 10.48 -15.36 -0.78
N ASP A 154 10.70 -15.61 0.49
CA ASP A 154 12.04 -15.76 1.10
C ASP A 154 12.28 -17.21 1.60
N GLY A 155 11.59 -18.19 0.98
CA GLY A 155 11.69 -19.61 1.33
C GLY A 155 10.66 -20.03 2.38
N PHE A 156 11.06 -20.89 3.30
CA PHE A 156 10.20 -21.41 4.37
C PHE A 156 10.71 -20.96 5.75
N ASP A 157 9.77 -20.63 6.63
CA ASP A 157 10.00 -20.47 8.05
C ASP A 157 10.39 -21.84 8.64
N ALA A 158 11.63 -21.96 9.09
CA ALA A 158 12.18 -23.23 9.57
C ALA A 158 11.50 -23.76 10.85
N GLU A 159 10.85 -22.90 11.64
CA GLU A 159 10.14 -23.31 12.86
C GLU A 159 8.73 -23.83 12.56
N ARG A 160 8.04 -23.19 11.60
CA ARG A 160 6.62 -23.48 11.32
C ARG A 160 6.39 -24.31 10.06
N GLY A 161 7.41 -24.46 9.22
CA GLY A 161 7.30 -25.13 7.92
C GLY A 161 6.39 -24.38 6.94
N GLN A 162 6.10 -23.11 7.20
CA GLN A 162 5.20 -22.27 6.41
C GLN A 162 6.00 -21.39 5.45
N LEU A 163 5.41 -21.03 4.32
CA LEU A 163 6.03 -20.15 3.35
C LEU A 163 6.28 -18.76 3.97
N ASP A 164 7.51 -18.26 3.88
CA ASP A 164 7.81 -16.86 4.22
C ASP A 164 7.60 -16.01 2.98
N ALA A 165 6.34 -15.67 2.74
CA ALA A 165 5.93 -14.90 1.59
C ALA A 165 4.89 -13.85 1.99
N GLY A 166 4.74 -12.86 1.12
CA GLY A 166 3.70 -11.86 1.29
C GLY A 166 3.92 -10.63 0.44
N LEU A 167 3.68 -9.48 1.06
CA LEU A 167 3.69 -8.17 0.42
C LEU A 167 4.78 -7.30 1.04
N PHE A 168 5.75 -6.90 0.21
CA PHE A 168 6.60 -5.76 0.49
C PHE A 168 5.84 -4.51 0.08
N PHE A 169 5.03 -4.02 1.02
CA PHE A 169 4.19 -2.86 0.83
C PHE A 169 5.05 -1.60 0.81
N VAL A 170 4.86 -0.79 -0.22
CA VAL A 170 5.49 0.52 -0.35
C VAL A 170 4.39 1.52 -0.65
N SER A 171 4.36 2.64 0.07
CA SER A 171 3.47 3.75 -0.21
C SER A 171 4.21 5.07 -0.27
N PHE A 172 3.67 5.98 -1.08
CA PHE A 172 4.13 7.37 -1.19
C PHE A 172 3.00 8.31 -0.80
N GLN A 173 3.33 9.31 0.01
CA GLN A 173 2.41 10.31 0.49
C GLN A 173 3.12 11.61 0.86
N ARG A 174 2.39 12.73 0.83
CA ARG A 174 2.88 14.06 1.21
C ARG A 174 3.14 14.17 2.72
N ASP A 175 2.26 13.62 3.55
CA ASP A 175 2.36 13.67 5.01
C ASP A 175 1.94 12.32 5.62
N PRO A 176 2.90 11.48 6.07
CA PRO A 176 2.60 10.22 6.72
C PRO A 176 1.73 10.34 7.97
N HIS A 177 1.87 11.43 8.74
CA HIS A 177 1.10 11.63 9.98
C HIS A 177 -0.38 11.91 9.70
N ARG A 178 -0.68 12.57 8.58
CA ARG A 178 -2.07 12.85 8.19
C ARG A 178 -2.69 11.79 7.28
N GLN A 179 -1.86 10.95 6.65
CA GLN A 179 -2.32 10.00 5.65
C GLN A 179 -2.09 8.55 6.07
N PHE A 180 -0.83 8.11 6.17
CA PHE A 180 -0.53 6.69 6.41
C PHE A 180 -0.82 6.24 7.84
N VAL A 181 -0.42 7.02 8.84
CA VAL A 181 -0.54 6.68 10.26
C VAL A 181 -2.01 6.48 10.68
N PRO A 182 -2.93 7.45 10.50
CA PRO A 182 -4.32 7.27 10.91
C PRO A 182 -5.01 6.14 10.14
N LEU A 183 -4.70 5.99 8.84
CA LEU A 183 -5.16 4.86 8.03
C LEU A 183 -4.73 3.51 8.64
N GLN A 184 -3.44 3.36 8.96
CA GLN A 184 -2.89 2.12 9.50
C GLN A 184 -3.36 1.84 10.93
N GLU A 185 -3.55 2.87 11.77
CA GLU A 185 -4.11 2.73 13.11
C GLU A 185 -5.54 2.20 13.06
N ARG A 186 -6.37 2.73 12.16
CA ARG A 186 -7.72 2.25 11.93
C ARG A 186 -7.74 0.78 11.48
N LEU A 187 -6.87 0.42 10.54
CA LEU A 187 -6.74 -0.97 10.08
C LEU A 187 -6.24 -1.88 11.20
N ALA A 188 -5.23 -1.46 11.97
CA ALA A 188 -4.70 -2.26 13.07
C ALA A 188 -5.75 -2.55 14.16
N ALA A 189 -6.69 -1.63 14.39
CA ALA A 189 -7.72 -1.79 15.41
C ALA A 189 -8.90 -2.67 14.97
N ASN A 190 -9.29 -2.65 13.70
CA ASN A 190 -10.59 -3.19 13.28
C ASN A 190 -10.56 -4.10 12.04
N ASP A 191 -9.44 -4.20 11.32
CA ASP A 191 -9.42 -4.91 10.04
C ASP A 191 -9.43 -6.43 10.22
N ARG A 192 -10.43 -7.09 9.63
CA ARG A 192 -10.53 -8.55 9.61
C ARG A 192 -9.33 -9.21 8.92
N LEU A 193 -8.69 -8.53 7.96
CA LEU A 193 -7.51 -9.03 7.27
C LEU A 193 -6.34 -9.30 8.22
N ASN A 194 -6.30 -8.65 9.39
CA ASN A 194 -5.26 -8.85 10.41
C ASN A 194 -5.16 -10.30 10.90
N GLU A 195 -6.21 -11.12 10.77
CA GLU A 195 -6.14 -12.55 11.06
C GLU A 195 -5.12 -13.28 10.16
N TYR A 196 -4.98 -12.80 8.92
CA TYR A 196 -4.25 -13.47 7.85
C TYR A 196 -2.91 -12.82 7.50
N ILE A 197 -2.59 -11.66 8.09
CA ILE A 197 -1.34 -10.94 7.81
C ILE A 197 -0.54 -10.66 9.08
N ARG A 198 0.78 -10.53 8.94
CA ARG A 198 1.68 -10.11 10.01
C ARG A 198 2.67 -9.07 9.49
N HIS A 199 2.71 -7.91 10.13
CA HIS A 199 3.74 -6.92 9.86
C HIS A 199 5.03 -7.30 10.57
N THR A 200 6.09 -7.60 9.81
CA THR A 200 7.36 -8.10 10.36
C THR A 200 8.51 -7.11 10.25
N ALA A 201 8.36 -6.06 9.43
CA ALA A 201 9.33 -4.97 9.35
C ALA A 201 8.65 -3.66 8.92
N SER A 202 9.30 -2.54 9.26
CA SER A 202 8.82 -1.19 8.95
C SER A 202 9.99 -0.24 8.72
N ALA A 203 9.82 0.70 7.81
CA ALA A 203 10.68 1.86 7.65
C ALA A 203 9.91 3.05 7.08
N LEU A 204 10.36 4.26 7.44
CA LEU A 204 9.87 5.52 6.89
C LEU A 204 11.06 6.29 6.34
N PHE A 205 10.93 6.83 5.14
CA PHE A 205 11.97 7.58 4.46
C PHE A 205 11.42 8.88 3.90
N ALA A 206 12.24 9.93 3.93
CA ALA A 206 12.02 11.13 3.14
C ALA A 206 12.70 10.94 1.77
N CYS A 207 11.95 11.12 0.69
CA CYS A 207 12.44 11.05 -0.68
C CYS A 207 12.52 12.47 -1.24
N PRO A 208 13.73 13.07 -1.35
CA PRO A 208 13.90 14.41 -1.89
C PRO A 208 13.45 14.51 -3.36
N PRO A 209 13.27 15.72 -3.89
CA PRO A 209 12.86 15.94 -5.28
C PRO A 209 13.85 15.35 -6.30
N GLY A 210 13.36 15.25 -7.54
CA GLY A 210 14.18 14.89 -8.69
C GLY A 210 15.36 15.86 -8.92
N VAL A 211 16.36 15.38 -9.65
CA VAL A 211 17.63 16.08 -9.87
C VAL A 211 17.52 17.01 -11.09
N ARG A 212 18.05 18.23 -10.98
CA ARG A 212 18.28 19.13 -12.12
C ARG A 212 19.61 18.81 -12.79
N GLN A 213 19.75 19.14 -14.07
CA GLN A 213 21.01 18.93 -14.80
C GLN A 213 22.20 19.56 -14.05
N GLY A 214 23.22 18.76 -13.76
CA GLY A 214 24.42 19.17 -13.02
C GLY A 214 24.34 19.01 -11.49
N GLY A 215 23.19 18.69 -10.92
CA GLY A 215 23.00 18.46 -9.49
C GLY A 215 23.06 16.98 -9.08
N TYR A 216 22.70 16.72 -7.81
CA TYR A 216 22.58 15.37 -7.25
C TYR A 216 21.36 15.24 -6.32
N VAL A 217 20.92 14.00 -6.07
CA VAL A 217 19.76 13.73 -5.20
C VAL A 217 20.07 14.22 -3.77
N GLY A 218 19.19 15.04 -3.20
CA GLY A 218 19.35 15.57 -1.85
C GLY A 218 20.28 16.79 -1.76
N GLU A 219 20.70 17.38 -2.87
CA GLU A 219 21.56 18.58 -2.88
C GLU A 219 21.06 19.70 -1.96
N ALA A 220 19.77 20.02 -2.00
CA ALA A 220 19.18 21.04 -1.15
C ALA A 220 19.24 20.72 0.37
N LEU A 221 19.22 19.44 0.74
CA LEU A 221 19.37 19.01 2.14
C LEU A 221 20.82 19.14 2.61
N PHE A 222 21.78 18.72 1.79
CA PHE A 222 23.20 18.72 2.17
C PHE A 222 23.88 20.07 2.00
N ALA A 223 23.24 21.02 1.31
CA ALA A 223 23.68 22.41 1.21
C ALA A 223 23.19 23.29 2.38
N GLN A 224 22.40 22.74 3.31
CA GLN A 224 21.97 23.49 4.49
C GLN A 224 23.15 23.76 5.44
N PRO A 225 23.23 24.96 6.05
CA PRO A 225 24.30 25.35 6.96
C PRO A 225 24.30 24.59 8.28
#